data_AF-A0A380H0P0-F1
#
_entry.id   AF-A0A380H0P0-F1
#
_cell.length_a   1.000
_cell.length_b   1.000
_cell.length_c   1.000
_cell.angle_alpha   90.00
_cell.angle_beta   90.00
_cell.angle_gamma   90.00
#
_symmetry.space_group_name_H-M   'P 1'
#
loop_
_entity.id
_entity.type
_entity.pdbx_description
1 polymer ?
#
loop_
_entity_poly.entity_id
_entity_poly.type
_entity_poly.pdbx_seq_one_letter_code
_entity_poly.pdbx_strand_id
1 'polypeptide(L)'
;MTKIKLMSVREEDLPYIEAWAQQHQVEDDFSREQLTENYVESVKDCDGLSLSQTLPISEEIYKKLESYGIKQIAQRSAGFDDFDLDLAT
;
A
#
# COMPACT_ATOMS: atom_id res chain seq x y z
N MET A 1 -13.65 0.30 11.63
CA MET A 1 -13.14 1.51 10.94
C MET A 1 -12.16 0.98 9.91
N THR A 2 -12.29 1.36 8.64
CA THR A 2 -11.39 0.85 7.60
C THR A 2 -9.98 1.35 7.87
N LYS A 3 -8.98 0.45 7.81
CA LYS A 3 -7.57 0.78 7.98
C LYS A 3 -6.83 0.62 6.66
N ILE A 4 -6.16 1.67 6.19
CA ILE A 4 -5.41 1.63 4.93
C ILE A 4 -3.92 1.84 5.21
N LYS A 5 -3.08 0.93 4.70
CA LYS A 5 -1.63 1.09 4.72
C LYS A 5 -1.18 1.98 3.56
N LEU A 6 -0.48 3.07 3.82
CA LEU A 6 0.15 3.92 2.81
C LEU A 6 1.67 3.77 2.89
N MET A 7 2.29 3.12 1.91
CA MET A 7 3.76 2.97 1.87
C MET A 7 4.40 4.00 0.93
N SER A 8 5.71 4.20 1.08
CA SER A 8 6.50 5.19 0.34
C SER A 8 5.97 6.62 0.45
N VAL A 9 5.45 6.99 1.62
CA VAL A 9 4.90 8.32 1.88
C VAL A 9 6.02 9.34 2.05
N ARG A 10 5.90 10.48 1.37
CA ARG A 10 6.81 11.61 1.49
C ARG A 10 6.25 12.65 2.44
N GLU A 11 7.09 13.59 2.86
CA GLU A 11 6.67 14.63 3.81
C GLU A 11 5.58 15.54 3.20
N GLU A 12 5.69 15.83 1.91
CA GLU A 12 4.70 16.62 1.18
C GLU A 12 3.33 15.94 1.05
N ASP A 13 3.23 14.63 1.24
CA ASP A 13 1.98 13.87 1.11
C ASP A 13 1.11 13.98 2.38
N LEU A 14 1.72 14.19 3.56
CA LEU A 14 1.07 14.07 4.86
C LEU A 14 -0.19 14.94 5.01
N PRO A 15 -0.18 16.24 4.64
CA PRO A 15 -1.37 17.08 4.80
C PRO A 15 -2.58 16.57 4.00
N TYR A 16 -2.33 15.91 2.85
CA TYR A 16 -3.38 15.38 1.99
C TYR A 16 -3.89 14.02 2.48
N ILE A 17 -2.98 13.17 2.99
CA ILE A 17 -3.34 11.88 3.58
C ILE A 17 -4.23 12.10 4.81
N GLU A 18 -3.81 12.98 5.73
CA GLU A 18 -4.55 13.28 6.96
C GLU A 18 -5.94 13.87 6.65
N ALA A 19 -6.01 14.83 5.73
CA ALA A 19 -7.28 15.43 5.32
C ALA A 19 -8.23 14.41 4.68
N TRP A 20 -7.71 13.52 3.83
CA TRP A 20 -8.50 12.47 3.19
C TRP A 20 -8.99 11.44 4.21
N ALA A 21 -8.12 10.98 5.11
CA ALA A 21 -8.45 10.00 6.15
C ALA A 21 -9.54 10.54 7.08
N GLN A 22 -9.43 11.80 7.51
CA GLN A 22 -10.44 12.48 8.32
C GLN A 22 -11.79 12.57 7.58
N GLN A 23 -11.78 12.99 6.31
CA GLN A 23 -12.99 13.14 5.51
C GLN A 23 -13.73 11.81 5.31
N HIS A 24 -12.99 10.70 5.18
CA HIS A 24 -13.55 9.38 4.87
C HIS A 24 -13.69 8.46 6.09
N GLN A 25 -13.31 8.93 7.28
CA GLN A 25 -13.32 8.14 8.52
C GLN A 25 -12.52 6.84 8.38
N VAL A 26 -11.33 6.96 7.79
CA VAL A 26 -10.36 5.88 7.60
C VAL A 26 -9.22 6.07 8.60
N GLU A 27 -8.70 4.97 9.15
CA GLU A 27 -7.43 4.97 9.87
C GLU A 27 -6.29 4.93 8.84
N ASP A 28 -5.49 5.97 8.80
CA ASP A 28 -4.27 6.03 8.01
C ASP A 28 -3.09 5.41 8.78
N ASP A 29 -2.50 4.36 8.21
CA ASP A 29 -1.25 3.78 8.67
C ASP A 29 -0.19 4.02 7.59
N PHE A 30 0.69 5.00 7.78
CA PHE A 30 1.67 5.34 6.76
C PHE A 30 3.10 4.94 7.14
N SER A 31 3.93 4.71 6.12
CA SER A 31 5.36 4.42 6.26
C SER A 31 6.15 5.10 5.14
N ARG A 32 7.42 5.44 5.41
CA ARG A 32 8.32 6.04 4.41
C ARG A 32 9.02 4.97 3.57
N GLU A 33 9.01 3.75 4.06
CA GLU A 33 9.60 2.57 3.49
C GLU A 33 8.85 2.13 2.23
N GLN A 34 9.60 1.62 1.25
CA GLN A 34 9.03 0.97 0.07
C GLN A 34 8.53 -0.42 0.40
N LEU A 35 7.54 -0.91 -0.36
CA LEU A 35 7.08 -2.28 -0.25
C LEU A 35 8.18 -3.21 -0.76
N THR A 36 8.79 -3.92 0.18
CA THR A 36 9.81 -4.95 -0.05
C THR A 36 9.51 -6.13 0.87
N GLU A 37 10.20 -7.25 0.69
CA GLU A 37 10.05 -8.41 1.57
C GLU A 37 10.38 -8.14 3.04
N ASN A 38 11.18 -7.11 3.32
CA ASN A 38 11.52 -6.67 4.68
C ASN A 38 10.39 -5.86 5.35
N TYR A 39 9.52 -5.22 4.55
CA TYR A 39 8.50 -4.29 5.06
C TYR A 39 7.07 -4.69 4.77
N VAL A 40 6.83 -5.70 3.93
CA VAL A 40 5.50 -6.23 3.60
C VAL A 40 4.71 -6.69 4.82
N GLU A 41 5.39 -7.15 5.88
CA GLU A 41 4.72 -7.55 7.12
C GLU A 41 3.99 -6.38 7.81
N SER A 42 4.42 -5.14 7.59
CA SER A 42 3.74 -3.94 8.12
C SER A 42 2.37 -3.68 7.51
N VAL A 43 1.98 -4.43 6.48
CA VAL A 43 0.66 -4.36 5.82
C VAL A 43 -0.37 -5.28 6.52
N LYS A 44 0.07 -6.18 7.41
CA LYS A 44 -0.83 -7.06 8.17
C LYS A 44 -1.89 -6.23 8.93
N ASP A 45 -3.05 -6.85 9.12
CA ASP A 45 -4.19 -6.29 9.85
C ASP A 45 -4.75 -4.97 9.27
N CYS A 46 -4.37 -4.61 8.04
CA CYS A 46 -4.96 -3.53 7.27
C CYS A 46 -6.03 -4.08 6.30
N ASP A 47 -6.99 -3.25 5.91
CA ASP A 47 -8.05 -3.63 4.96
C ASP A 47 -7.62 -3.38 3.50
N GLY A 48 -6.58 -2.57 3.28
CA GLY A 48 -6.09 -2.24 1.94
C GLY A 48 -4.71 -1.60 1.97
N LEU A 49 -4.07 -1.59 0.80
CA LEU A 49 -2.73 -1.06 0.59
C LEU A 49 -2.75 0.05 -0.46
N SER A 50 -2.03 1.14 -0.21
CA SER A 50 -1.77 2.19 -1.18
C SER A 50 -0.27 2.37 -1.40
N LEU A 51 0.13 2.37 -2.67
CA LEU A 51 1.55 2.37 -3.07
C LEU A 51 1.90 3.55 -3.97
N SER A 52 3.14 4.02 -3.82
CA SER A 52 3.79 4.96 -4.74
C SER A 52 5.26 4.61 -4.83
N GLN A 53 5.62 3.67 -5.71
CA GLN A 53 7.01 3.26 -5.92
C GLN A 53 7.24 2.91 -7.39
N THR A 54 8.49 2.63 -7.73
CA THR A 54 8.88 2.08 -9.05
C THR A 54 9.63 0.76 -8.91
N LEU A 55 9.74 0.24 -7.69
CA LEU A 55 10.40 -1.01 -7.40
C LEU A 55 9.42 -2.16 -7.72
N PRO A 56 9.80 -3.12 -8.57
CA PRO A 56 8.95 -4.26 -8.89
C PRO A 56 8.53 -5.04 -7.64
N ILE A 57 7.30 -5.51 -7.65
CA ILE A 57 6.74 -6.33 -6.57
C ILE A 57 7.04 -7.80 -6.87
N SER A 58 7.71 -8.50 -5.95
CA SER A 58 8.02 -9.92 -6.12
C SER A 58 6.80 -10.82 -5.87
N GLU A 59 6.79 -12.02 -6.47
CA GLU A 59 5.77 -13.05 -6.24
C GLU A 59 5.57 -13.35 -4.73
N GLU A 60 6.65 -13.35 -3.96
CA GLU A 60 6.60 -13.56 -2.50
C GLU A 60 5.80 -12.47 -1.78
N ILE A 61 5.88 -11.22 -2.25
CA ILE A 61 5.08 -10.12 -1.70
C ILE A 61 3.60 -10.33 -2.03
N TYR A 62 3.24 -10.72 -3.26
CA TYR A 62 1.86 -11.02 -3.62
C TYR A 62 1.27 -12.14 -2.74
N LYS A 63 2.00 -13.24 -2.55
CA LYS A 63 1.57 -14.34 -1.66
C LYS A 63 1.35 -13.87 -0.23
N LYS A 64 2.23 -13.00 0.28
CA LYS A 64 2.08 -12.44 1.62
C LYS A 64 0.83 -11.55 1.72
N LEU A 65 0.63 -10.66 0.75
CA LEU A 65 -0.56 -9.78 0.70
C LEU A 65 -1.86 -10.61 0.66
N GLU A 66 -1.91 -11.66 -0.18
CA GLU A 66 -3.02 -12.61 -0.23
C GLU A 66 -3.24 -13.28 1.14
N SER A 67 -2.15 -13.77 1.76
CA SER A 67 -2.21 -14.43 3.08
C SER A 67 -2.70 -13.50 4.19
N TYR A 68 -2.52 -12.18 4.03
CA TYR A 68 -3.00 -11.15 4.95
C TYR A 68 -4.43 -10.73 4.66
N GLY A 69 -5.05 -11.26 3.60
CA GLY A 69 -6.40 -10.90 3.16
C GLY A 69 -6.47 -9.57 2.40
N ILE A 70 -5.35 -9.01 1.95
CA ILE A 70 -5.31 -7.78 1.16
C ILE A 70 -5.78 -8.10 -0.26
N LYS A 71 -6.93 -7.55 -0.64
CA LYS A 71 -7.55 -7.78 -1.95
C LYS A 71 -7.39 -6.62 -2.92
N GLN A 72 -6.86 -5.49 -2.46
CA GLN A 72 -6.82 -4.25 -3.22
C GLN A 72 -5.48 -3.55 -2.99
N ILE A 73 -4.82 -3.19 -4.08
CA ILE A 73 -3.68 -2.27 -4.09
C ILE A 73 -4.10 -1.02 -4.86
N ALA A 74 -4.14 0.13 -4.18
CA ALA A 74 -4.46 1.43 -4.74
C ALA A 74 -3.18 2.20 -5.07
N GLN A 75 -2.83 2.25 -6.35
CA GLN A 75 -1.65 2.97 -6.84
C GLN A 75 -1.85 4.49 -6.81
N ARG A 76 -0.81 5.25 -6.42
CA ARG A 76 -0.77 6.73 -6.42
C ARG A 76 0.18 7.33 -7.49
N SER A 77 0.47 6.55 -8.52
CA SER A 77 1.23 6.92 -9.72
C SER A 77 0.40 6.64 -10.98
N ALA A 78 0.85 7.16 -12.13
CA ALA A 78 0.24 6.83 -13.42
C ALA A 78 0.78 5.51 -14.01
N GLY A 79 2.09 5.29 -13.94
CA GLY A 79 2.74 4.05 -14.41
C GLY A 79 2.56 2.92 -13.40
N PHE A 80 2.31 1.72 -13.92
CA PHE A 80 2.03 0.48 -13.17
C PHE A 80 2.94 -0.68 -13.63
N ASP A 81 4.04 -0.37 -14.32
CA ASP A 81 4.99 -1.35 -14.86
C ASP A 81 5.70 -2.17 -13.76
N ASP A 82 5.62 -1.75 -12.49
CA ASP A 82 6.13 -2.44 -11.32
C ASP A 82 5.20 -3.57 -10.81
N PHE A 83 3.97 -3.64 -11.32
CA PHE A 83 3.00 -4.68 -11.00
C PHE A 83 3.08 -5.85 -11.99
N ASP A 84 3.08 -7.06 -11.44
CA ASP A 84 2.84 -8.28 -12.21
C ASP A 84 1.33 -8.52 -12.18
N LEU A 85 0.66 -8.17 -13.28
CA LEU A 85 -0.80 -8.22 -13.35
C LEU A 85 -1.36 -9.64 -13.38
N ASP A 86 -0.57 -10.62 -13.84
CA ASP A 86 -0.98 -12.02 -13.85
C ASP A 86 -0.99 -12.58 -12.42
N LEU A 87 -0.07 -12.12 -11.56
CA LEU A 87 -0.04 -12.46 -10.14
C LEU A 87 -1.03 -11.64 -9.29
N ALA A 88 -1.54 -10.52 -9.82
CA ALA A 88 -2.43 -9.61 -9.11
C ALA A 88 -3.94 -9.92 -9.27
N THR A 89 -4.29 -10.98 -10.01
CA THR A 89 -5.68 -11.43 -10.28
C THR A 89 -5.99 -12.78 -9.66
#